data_AF-A0A9X8VK82-F1
#
_entry.id   AF-A0A9X8VK82-F1
#
_cell.length_a   1.000
_cell.length_b   1.000
_cell.length_c   1.000
_cell.angle_alpha   90.00
_cell.angle_beta   90.00
_cell.angle_gamma   90.00
#
_symmetry.space_group_name_H-M   'P 1'
#
loop_
_entity.id
_entity.type
_entity.pdbx_description
1 polymer ?
#
loop_
_entity_poly.entity_id
_entity_poly.type
_entity_poly.pdbx_seq_one_letter_code
_entity_poly.pdbx_strand_id
1 'polypeptide(L)'
;LPADDELPYHRIVFAHGFYASGLHEISHWCIAGEARRQLVDFGYWYCPDGRDAQTQSEFEAVEIKPQALEWMFCVAAGFPFNVSCDNLNGDCEPDRIAFQRKVRDRVLTLLEQGIPTRPARFIQALQSFYNTPPLAAEHFPYPEDLN
;
A
#
# COMPACT_ATOMS: atom_id res chain seq x y z
N LEU A 1 0.48 -10.13 -13.43
CA LEU A 1 0.28 -11.11 -14.52
C LEU A 1 0.23 -12.53 -13.97
N PRO A 2 -0.78 -13.33 -14.35
CA PRO A 2 -0.84 -14.75 -14.04
C PRO A 2 0.34 -15.55 -14.63
N ALA A 3 0.51 -16.78 -14.16
CA ALA A 3 1.37 -17.75 -14.82
C ALA A 3 0.71 -18.16 -16.14
N ASP A 4 1.52 -18.46 -17.15
CA ASP A 4 1.08 -18.88 -18.48
C ASP A 4 1.97 -20.01 -19.00
N ASP A 5 1.72 -20.47 -20.23
CA ASP A 5 2.44 -21.59 -20.84
C ASP A 5 3.93 -21.29 -21.07
N GLU A 6 4.33 -20.02 -21.11
CA GLU A 6 5.71 -19.59 -21.30
C GLU A 6 6.42 -19.39 -19.94
N LEU A 7 5.71 -18.86 -18.95
CA LEU A 7 6.24 -18.47 -17.66
C LEU A 7 5.41 -19.11 -16.52
N PRO A 8 5.92 -20.18 -15.88
CA PRO A 8 5.17 -20.98 -14.91
C PRO A 8 5.08 -20.34 -13.52
N TYR A 9 5.15 -19.01 -13.44
CA TYR A 9 5.07 -18.24 -12.20
C TYR A 9 4.30 -16.94 -12.38
N HIS A 10 3.55 -16.56 -11.35
CA HIS A 10 2.89 -15.26 -11.27
C HIS A 10 3.91 -14.14 -11.16
N ARG A 11 3.64 -13.01 -11.81
CA ARG A 11 4.52 -11.84 -11.87
C ARG A 11 3.79 -10.62 -11.33
N ILE A 12 4.38 -9.98 -10.32
CA ILE A 12 4.02 -8.63 -9.89
C ILE A 12 4.96 -7.69 -10.64
N VAL A 13 4.39 -6.81 -11.47
CA VAL A 13 5.16 -5.85 -12.28
C VAL A 13 4.92 -4.48 -11.69
N PHE A 14 5.98 -3.73 -11.44
CA PHE A 14 5.90 -2.37 -10.90
C PHE A 14 6.64 -1.41 -11.85
N ALA A 15 6.27 -0.14 -11.81
CA ALA A 15 6.70 0.83 -12.80
C ALA A 15 8.01 1.54 -12.41
N HIS A 16 8.73 2.01 -13.43
CA HIS A 16 9.82 3.01 -13.33
C HIS A 16 11.02 2.65 -12.43
N GLY A 17 11.15 1.40 -11.98
CA GLY A 17 12.27 0.99 -11.11
C GLY A 17 12.26 1.67 -9.74
N PHE A 18 11.14 2.26 -9.33
CA PHE A 18 11.05 2.96 -8.05
C PHE A 18 10.75 1.98 -6.91
N TYR A 19 11.51 2.11 -5.82
CA TYR A 19 11.37 1.25 -4.64
C TYR A 19 9.96 1.30 -4.04
N ALA A 20 9.40 2.50 -3.91
CA ALA A 20 8.04 2.71 -3.44
C ALA A 20 7.00 2.02 -4.33
N SER A 21 7.16 2.09 -5.67
CA SER A 21 6.26 1.40 -6.60
C SER A 21 6.28 -0.12 -6.39
N GLY A 22 7.47 -0.70 -6.15
CA GLY A 22 7.57 -2.13 -5.82
C GLY A 22 6.83 -2.51 -4.52
N LEU A 23 7.00 -1.72 -3.45
CA LEU A 23 6.29 -1.96 -2.18
C LEU A 23 4.77 -1.78 -2.30
N HIS A 24 4.34 -0.80 -3.09
CA HIS A 24 2.94 -0.53 -3.37
C HIS A 24 2.28 -1.73 -4.07
N GLU A 25 2.87 -2.24 -5.14
CA GLU A 25 2.32 -3.40 -5.87
C GLU A 25 2.29 -4.68 -5.01
N ILE A 26 3.31 -4.90 -4.17
CA ILE A 26 3.31 -6.02 -3.21
C ILE A 26 2.16 -5.86 -2.21
N SER A 27 1.87 -4.63 -1.78
CA SER A 27 0.76 -4.32 -0.87
C SER A 27 -0.59 -4.67 -1.50
N HIS A 28 -0.82 -4.26 -2.75
CA HIS A 28 -2.01 -4.67 -3.51
C HIS A 28 -2.12 -6.18 -3.64
N TRP A 29 -1.03 -6.86 -3.97
CA TRP A 29 -1.01 -8.33 -4.06
C TRP A 29 -1.33 -9.00 -2.72
N CYS A 30 -0.84 -8.46 -1.60
CA CYS A 30 -1.13 -8.95 -0.25
C CYS A 30 -2.61 -8.80 0.13
N ILE A 31 -3.30 -7.79 -0.39
CA ILE A 31 -4.75 -7.59 -0.19
C ILE A 31 -5.59 -8.46 -1.14
N ALA A 32 -5.12 -8.67 -2.37
CA ALA A 32 -5.82 -9.48 -3.36
C ALA A 32 -6.03 -10.92 -2.87
N GLY A 33 -7.28 -11.40 -2.92
CA GLY A 33 -7.66 -12.79 -2.64
C GLY A 33 -7.16 -13.77 -3.70
N GLU A 34 -7.32 -15.08 -3.46
CA GLU A 34 -6.79 -16.12 -4.36
C GLU A 34 -7.30 -16.02 -5.79
N ALA A 35 -8.62 -15.91 -5.97
CA ALA A 35 -9.22 -15.71 -7.29
C ALA A 35 -8.71 -14.45 -7.98
N ARG A 36 -8.54 -13.35 -7.22
CA ARG A 36 -8.06 -12.07 -7.77
C ARG A 36 -6.61 -12.16 -8.24
N ARG A 37 -5.75 -12.92 -7.58
CA ARG A 37 -4.34 -13.12 -8.00
C ARG A 37 -4.20 -13.85 -9.34
N GLN A 38 -5.26 -14.48 -9.82
CA GLN A 38 -5.33 -15.10 -11.15
C GLN A 38 -5.77 -14.13 -12.25
N LEU A 39 -6.02 -12.86 -11.92
CA LEU A 39 -6.40 -11.82 -12.87
C LEU A 39 -5.22 -10.89 -13.16
N VAL A 40 -5.22 -10.29 -14.35
CA VAL A 40 -4.36 -9.15 -14.67
C VAL A 40 -4.67 -8.02 -13.68
N ASP A 41 -3.62 -7.40 -13.12
CA ASP A 41 -3.67 -6.34 -12.09
C ASP A 41 -4.62 -6.63 -10.92
N PHE A 42 -4.72 -7.91 -10.57
CA PHE A 42 -5.58 -8.42 -9.51
C PHE A 42 -7.08 -8.10 -9.69
N GLY A 43 -7.49 -7.74 -10.90
CA GLY A 43 -8.83 -7.24 -11.20
C GLY A 43 -9.16 -5.91 -10.50
N TYR A 44 -8.16 -5.11 -10.13
CA TYR A 44 -8.41 -3.72 -9.72
C TYR A 44 -8.90 -2.89 -10.92
N TRP A 45 -9.85 -2.00 -10.67
CA TRP A 45 -10.30 -1.04 -11.66
C TRP A 45 -9.31 0.12 -11.72
N TYR A 46 -8.92 0.52 -12.93
CA TYR A 46 -8.13 1.73 -13.12
C TYR A 46 -9.05 2.95 -13.15
N CYS A 47 -8.99 3.79 -12.12
CA CYS A 47 -9.65 5.09 -12.14
C CYS A 47 -8.59 6.14 -12.49
N PRO A 48 -8.63 6.72 -13.71
CA PRO A 48 -7.62 7.67 -14.15
C PRO A 48 -7.67 8.94 -13.30
N ASP A 49 -6.58 9.69 -13.37
CA ASP A 49 -6.46 11.06 -12.86
C ASP A 49 -7.57 11.98 -13.43
N GLY A 50 -7.89 13.07 -12.71
CA GLY A 50 -9.03 13.94 -13.06
C GLY A 50 -10.33 13.58 -12.31
N ARG A 51 -10.20 13.05 -11.09
CA ARG A 51 -11.36 12.59 -10.30
C ARG A 51 -12.04 13.75 -9.59
N ASP A 52 -13.37 13.70 -9.55
CA ASP A 52 -14.17 14.56 -8.68
C ASP A 52 -14.05 14.11 -7.21
N ALA A 53 -14.58 14.93 -6.29
CA ALA A 53 -14.47 14.67 -4.86
C ALA A 53 -15.12 13.34 -4.42
N GLN A 54 -16.20 12.91 -5.09
CA GLN A 54 -16.87 11.66 -4.76
C GLN A 54 -16.01 10.46 -5.18
N THR A 55 -15.55 10.46 -6.43
CA THR A 55 -14.71 9.41 -7.00
C THR A 55 -13.37 9.31 -6.28
N GLN A 56 -12.79 10.45 -5.89
CA GLN A 56 -11.59 10.50 -5.06
C GLN A 56 -11.83 9.84 -3.68
N SER A 57 -12.99 10.08 -3.06
CA SER A 57 -13.33 9.46 -1.77
C SER A 57 -13.47 7.94 -1.87
N GLU A 58 -14.08 7.44 -2.95
CA GLU A 58 -14.20 6.01 -3.23
C GLU A 58 -12.83 5.36 -3.49
N PHE A 59 -11.95 6.06 -4.21
CA PHE A 59 -10.56 5.65 -4.42
C PHE A 59 -9.79 5.58 -3.09
N GLU A 60 -9.83 6.62 -2.27
CA GLU A 60 -9.18 6.63 -0.97
C GLU A 60 -9.66 5.46 -0.10
N ALA A 61 -10.96 5.17 -0.09
CA ALA A 61 -11.53 4.08 0.70
C ALA A 61 -10.93 2.71 0.35
N VAL A 62 -10.64 2.45 -0.94
CA VAL A 62 -10.01 1.20 -1.37
C VAL A 62 -8.49 1.20 -1.13
N GLU A 63 -7.86 2.37 -1.14
CA GLU A 63 -6.41 2.58 -0.96
C GLU A 63 -5.94 2.55 0.50
N ILE A 64 -6.83 2.72 1.48
CA ILE A 64 -6.47 2.67 2.91
C ILE A 64 -5.72 1.36 3.25
N LYS A 65 -6.17 0.22 2.74
CA LYS A 65 -5.58 -1.09 3.07
C LYS A 65 -4.22 -1.32 2.40
N PRO A 66 -4.08 -1.12 1.07
CA PRO A 66 -2.77 -1.16 0.42
C PRO A 66 -1.76 -0.20 1.05
N GLN A 67 -2.10 1.08 1.22
CA GLN A 67 -1.14 2.06 1.73
C GLN A 67 -0.77 1.85 3.20
N ALA A 68 -1.65 1.22 3.99
CA ALA A 68 -1.29 0.80 5.35
C ALA A 68 -0.21 -0.29 5.33
N LEU A 69 -0.35 -1.30 4.46
CA LEU A 69 0.67 -2.34 4.30
C LEU A 69 1.97 -1.75 3.72
N GLU A 70 1.86 -0.85 2.75
CA GLU A 70 3.01 -0.15 2.16
C GLU A 70 3.79 0.60 3.23
N TRP A 71 3.12 1.36 4.11
CA TRP A 71 3.78 2.04 5.22
C TRP A 71 4.48 1.05 6.16
N MET A 72 3.83 -0.07 6.50
CA MET A 72 4.46 -1.11 7.33
C MET A 72 5.70 -1.73 6.66
N PHE A 73 5.68 -1.92 5.33
CA PHE A 73 6.83 -2.42 4.58
C PHE A 73 7.94 -1.39 4.51
N CYS A 74 7.62 -0.12 4.29
CA CYS A 74 8.57 1.00 4.34
C CYS A 74 9.30 1.04 5.69
N VAL A 75 8.56 0.99 6.82
CA VAL A 75 9.17 0.95 8.15
C VAL A 75 10.03 -0.31 8.34
N ALA A 76 9.53 -1.48 7.93
CA ALA A 76 10.28 -2.74 8.02
C ALA A 76 11.57 -2.71 7.18
N ALA A 77 11.60 -1.95 6.08
CA ALA A 77 12.76 -1.77 5.22
C ALA A 77 13.67 -0.61 5.63
N GLY A 78 13.27 0.23 6.59
CA GLY A 78 13.95 1.49 6.90
C GLY A 78 13.86 2.53 5.75
N PHE A 79 12.80 2.46 4.94
CA PHE A 79 12.55 3.33 3.80
C PHE A 79 11.46 4.38 4.13
N PRO A 80 11.58 5.64 3.68
CA PRO A 80 10.58 6.67 3.96
C PRO A 80 9.26 6.40 3.22
N PHE A 81 8.15 6.45 3.95
CA PHE A 81 6.81 6.35 3.40
C PHE A 81 6.25 7.73 3.04
N ASN A 82 5.55 7.80 1.91
CA ASN A 82 4.77 8.96 1.49
C ASN A 82 3.38 8.48 1.06
N VAL A 83 2.34 8.99 1.71
CA VAL A 83 0.97 8.70 1.27
C VAL A 83 0.75 9.27 -0.14
N SER A 84 0.07 8.50 -0.99
CA SER A 84 -0.25 8.88 -2.36
C SER A 84 -1.76 9.06 -2.51
N CYS A 85 -2.21 10.25 -2.88
CA CYS A 85 -3.61 10.51 -3.19
C CYS A 85 -3.93 10.35 -4.69
N ASP A 86 -2.88 10.25 -5.53
CA ASP A 86 -2.91 9.95 -6.97
C ASP A 86 -3.96 10.72 -7.79
N ASN A 87 -4.07 12.04 -7.61
CA ASN A 87 -5.03 12.90 -8.31
C ASN A 87 -4.38 14.26 -8.67
N LEU A 88 -3.49 14.29 -9.66
CA LEU A 88 -2.71 15.47 -10.05
C LEU A 88 -3.50 16.47 -10.92
N ASN A 89 -4.49 16.00 -11.67
CA ASN A 89 -5.33 16.81 -12.56
C ASN A 89 -6.81 16.83 -12.12
N GLY A 90 -7.09 16.45 -10.87
CA GLY A 90 -8.43 16.45 -10.31
C GLY A 90 -9.02 17.84 -10.10
N ASP A 91 -10.35 17.92 -10.08
CA ASP A 91 -11.08 19.15 -9.77
C ASP A 91 -11.02 19.53 -8.28
N CYS A 92 -10.40 18.68 -7.45
CA CYS A 92 -10.17 18.92 -6.03
C CYS A 92 -8.77 18.51 -5.60
N GLU A 93 -8.15 19.33 -4.75
CA GLU A 93 -6.94 18.97 -4.02
C GLU A 93 -7.31 17.99 -2.89
N PRO A 94 -6.81 16.73 -2.90
CA PRO A 94 -7.15 15.76 -1.87
C PRO A 94 -6.52 16.16 -0.53
N ASP A 95 -7.27 15.97 0.56
CA ASP A 95 -6.77 16.18 1.92
C ASP A 95 -5.82 15.05 2.31
N ARG A 96 -4.54 15.25 1.94
CA ARG A 96 -3.45 14.31 2.17
C ARG A 96 -3.29 13.95 3.66
N ILE A 97 -3.49 14.92 4.55
CA ILE A 97 -3.30 14.74 5.99
C ILE A 97 -4.43 13.87 6.54
N ALA A 98 -5.70 14.19 6.20
CA ALA A 98 -6.84 13.39 6.60
C ALA A 98 -6.74 11.95 6.05
N PHE A 99 -6.29 11.79 4.81
CA PHE A 99 -6.10 10.46 4.22
C PHE A 99 -4.99 9.69 4.94
N GLN A 100 -3.84 10.31 5.20
CA GLN A 100 -2.74 9.67 5.93
C GLN A 100 -3.15 9.25 7.35
N ARG A 101 -4.02 10.02 8.02
CA ARG A 101 -4.60 9.66 9.32
C ARG A 101 -5.40 8.37 9.23
N LYS A 102 -6.29 8.22 8.22
CA LYS A 102 -7.05 6.98 7.99
C LYS A 102 -6.12 5.79 7.73
N VAL A 103 -5.05 5.99 6.94
CA VAL A 103 -4.04 4.96 6.68
C VAL A 103 -3.34 4.54 7.97
N ARG A 104 -2.94 5.51 8.81
CA ARG A 104 -2.31 5.26 10.11
C ARG A 104 -3.22 4.48 11.04
N ASP A 105 -4.50 4.85 11.15
CA ASP A 105 -5.45 4.12 12.00
C ASP A 105 -5.57 2.65 11.58
N ARG A 106 -5.49 2.39 10.26
CA ARG A 106 -5.46 1.03 9.74
C ARG A 106 -4.17 0.29 10.12
N VAL A 107 -3.01 0.96 10.10
CA VAL A 107 -1.74 0.37 10.58
C VAL A 107 -1.84 -0.01 12.05
N LEU A 108 -2.32 0.90 12.92
CA LEU A 108 -2.46 0.62 14.34
C LEU A 108 -3.42 -0.54 14.60
N THR A 109 -4.55 -0.58 13.88
CA THR A 109 -5.49 -1.71 13.94
C THR A 109 -4.80 -3.04 13.59
N LEU A 110 -3.92 -3.06 12.58
CA LEU A 110 -3.19 -4.27 12.17
C LEU A 110 -2.13 -4.68 13.20
N LEU A 111 -1.48 -3.72 13.88
CA LEU A 111 -0.55 -4.01 14.97
C LEU A 111 -1.28 -4.62 16.18
N GLU A 112 -2.47 -4.14 16.50
CA GLU A 112 -3.27 -4.62 17.62
C GLU A 112 -3.97 -5.96 17.35
N GLN A 113 -4.61 -6.10 16.19
CA GLN A 113 -5.44 -7.26 15.84
C GLN A 113 -4.64 -8.39 15.17
N GLY A 114 -3.42 -8.10 14.74
CA GLY A 114 -2.55 -9.03 14.02
C GLY A 114 -2.52 -8.78 12.51
N ILE A 115 -1.32 -8.94 11.96
CA ILE A 115 -1.05 -8.76 10.54
C ILE A 115 -1.35 -10.07 9.80
N PRO A 116 -2.06 -10.03 8.65
CA PRO A 116 -2.30 -11.23 7.86
C PRO A 116 -1.00 -11.95 7.46
N THR A 117 -1.08 -13.27 7.26
CA THR A 117 0.09 -14.14 7.10
C THR A 117 1.07 -13.70 6.00
N ARG A 118 0.55 -13.24 4.84
CA ARG A 118 1.37 -12.82 3.70
C ARG A 118 2.17 -11.53 4.00
N PRO A 119 1.54 -10.40 4.37
CA PRO A 119 2.28 -9.20 4.76
C PRO A 119 3.18 -9.44 5.98
N ALA A 120 2.76 -10.24 6.97
CA ALA A 120 3.59 -10.58 8.11
C ALA A 120 4.90 -11.27 7.71
N ARG A 121 4.83 -12.25 6.78
CA ARG A 121 6.01 -12.93 6.25
C ARG A 121 6.94 -11.97 5.52
N PHE A 122 6.39 -11.04 4.74
CA PHE A 122 7.20 -10.06 4.02
C PHE A 122 7.86 -9.06 4.97
N ILE A 123 7.16 -8.57 5.99
CA ILE A 123 7.72 -7.71 7.04
C ILE A 123 8.90 -8.41 7.73
N GLN A 124 8.75 -9.68 8.12
CA GLN A 124 9.84 -10.43 8.75
C GLN A 124 11.06 -10.59 7.83
N ALA A 125 10.83 -10.82 6.54
CA ALA A 125 11.89 -10.92 5.55
C ALA A 125 12.62 -9.57 5.38
N LEU A 126 11.89 -8.46 5.30
CA LEU A 126 12.45 -7.11 5.24
C LEU A 126 13.25 -6.78 6.50
N GLN A 127 12.72 -7.06 7.69
CA GLN A 127 13.40 -6.83 8.96
C GLN A 127 14.70 -7.63 9.06
N SER A 128 14.68 -8.88 8.62
CA SER A 128 15.87 -9.74 8.60
C SER A 128 16.90 -9.24 7.60
N PHE A 129 16.46 -8.78 6.43
CA PHE A 129 17.35 -8.30 5.36
C PHE A 129 18.00 -6.95 5.69
N TYR A 130 17.21 -6.00 6.20
CA TYR A 130 17.65 -4.64 6.52
C TYR A 130 18.10 -4.46 7.96
N ASN A 131 18.00 -5.50 8.79
CA ASN A 131 18.35 -5.48 10.22
C ASN A 131 17.63 -4.36 11.00
N THR A 132 16.30 -4.26 10.82
CA THR A 132 15.45 -3.28 11.49
C THR A 132 14.71 -3.91 12.67
N PRO A 133 14.33 -3.11 13.69
CA PRO A 133 13.64 -3.64 14.86
C PRO A 133 12.20 -4.11 14.55
N PRO A 134 11.57 -4.86 15.48
CA PRO A 134 10.15 -5.16 15.44
C PRO A 134 9.30 -3.88 15.24
N LEU A 135 8.20 -3.99 14.50
CA LEU A 135 7.29 -2.85 14.29
C LEU A 135 6.62 -2.46 15.62
N ALA A 136 6.58 -1.16 15.89
CA ALA A 136 5.90 -0.57 17.04
C ALA A 136 5.09 0.65 16.59
N ALA A 137 4.05 1.00 17.36
CA ALA A 137 3.16 2.11 17.03
C ALA A 137 3.89 3.46 16.91
N GLU A 138 4.99 3.65 17.65
CA GLU A 138 5.84 4.84 17.60
C GLU A 138 6.53 5.06 16.25
N HIS A 139 6.70 4.01 15.44
CA HIS A 139 7.25 4.13 14.09
C HIS A 139 6.25 4.73 13.08
N PHE A 140 4.99 4.91 13.49
CA PHE A 140 3.91 5.45 12.68
C PHE A 140 3.39 6.74 13.36
N PRO A 141 4.15 7.86 13.26
CA PRO A 141 3.76 9.11 13.90
C PRO A 141 2.44 9.64 13.35
N TYR A 142 1.70 10.33 14.20
CA TYR A 142 0.46 10.98 13.76
C TYR A 142 0.80 12.12 12.77
N PRO A 143 0.12 12.21 11.62
CA PRO A 143 0.29 13.34 10.72
C PRO A 143 -0.20 14.63 11.39
N GLU A 144 0.73 15.46 11.82
CA GLU A 144 0.45 16.80 12.35
C GLU A 144 -0.13 17.68 11.25
N ASP A 145 -1.01 18.61 11.62
CA ASP A 145 -1.42 19.66 10.69
C ASP A 145 -0.19 20.50 10.32
N LEU A 146 -0.08 20.90 9.06
CA LEU A 146 0.92 21.90 8.67
C LEU A 146 0.50 23.23 9.30
N ASN A 147 1.16 23.60 10.41
CA ASN A 147 1.02 24.92 11.04
C ASN A 147 1.54 26.04 10.14
#